data_AF-A0A6M0K3N7-F1
#
_entry.id   AF-A0A6M0K3N7-F1
#
_cell.length_a   1.000
_cell.length_b   1.000
_cell.length_c   1.000
_cell.angle_alpha   90.00
_cell.angle_beta   90.00
_cell.angle_gamma   90.00
#
_symmetry.space_group_name_H-M   'P 1'
#
loop_
_entity.id
_entity.type
_entity.pdbx_description
1 polymer ?
#
loop_
_entity_poly.entity_id
_entity_poly.type
_entity_poly.pdbx_seq_one_letter_code
_entity_poly.pdbx_strand_id
1 'polypeptide(L)'
;MNGVVESLKRKEKVEEDLYFAKRDRELLQAMHRQQVRPLAGEPVVIVSGGQTGVDRAALDAAMALGLPVGGWCPKGRCAEDGPIAPQYPLRETPSRDYAERTAWNVRDADATLILYRNALSGGSLLTAKLARRAGRPLLVRDLSEGFDATSAARWLTTNQVRVLNCAGPRESGASGIYAQALEGLKGLFALWAERAKLLS
;
A
#
# COMPACT_ATOMS: atom_id res chain seq x y z
N MET A 1 11.93 18.97 -21.79
CA MET A 1 11.08 18.35 -20.73
C MET A 1 11.75 17.15 -20.04
N ASN A 2 12.82 16.54 -20.58
CA ASN A 2 13.47 15.36 -19.97
C ASN A 2 14.26 15.63 -18.67
N GLY A 3 14.83 16.83 -18.50
CA GLY A 3 15.70 17.11 -17.33
C GLY A 3 15.00 17.15 -15.98
N VAL A 4 13.71 17.50 -15.94
CA VAL A 4 12.93 17.55 -14.68
C VAL A 4 12.57 16.13 -14.22
N VAL A 5 12.14 15.27 -15.15
CA VAL A 5 11.81 13.87 -14.87
C VAL A 5 13.06 13.09 -14.42
N GLU A 6 14.20 13.36 -15.04
CA GLU A 6 15.46 12.72 -14.69
C GLU A 6 16.01 13.19 -13.33
N SER A 7 15.82 14.48 -13.01
CA SER A 7 16.15 15.04 -11.69
C SER A 7 15.28 14.43 -10.57
N LEU A 8 13.99 14.22 -10.82
CA LEU A 8 13.07 13.57 -9.88
C LEU A 8 13.48 12.11 -9.61
N LYS A 9 13.74 11.33 -10.66
CA LYS A 9 14.23 9.94 -10.53
C LYS A 9 15.54 9.84 -9.74
N ARG A 10 16.42 10.83 -9.90
CA ARG A 10 17.72 10.87 -9.21
C ARG A 10 17.55 11.21 -7.73
N LYS A 11 16.65 12.13 -7.38
CA LYS A 11 16.30 12.44 -5.98
C LYS A 11 15.68 11.25 -5.27
N GLU A 12 14.74 10.56 -5.93
CA GLU A 12 14.10 9.36 -5.38
C GLU A 12 15.13 8.26 -5.10
N LYS A 13 16.04 7.97 -6.03
CA LYS A 13 17.11 6.98 -5.82
C LYS A 13 18.02 7.33 -4.65
N VAL A 14 18.35 8.62 -4.47
CA VAL A 14 19.18 9.08 -3.35
C VAL A 14 18.46 8.95 -2.02
N GLU A 15 17.17 9.30 -1.94
CA GLU A 15 16.36 9.09 -0.74
C GLU A 15 16.22 7.60 -0.40
N GLU A 16 16.05 6.73 -1.41
CA GLU A 16 16.05 5.28 -1.24
C GLU A 16 17.39 4.75 -0.69
N ASP A 17 18.50 5.11 -1.32
CA ASP A 17 19.84 4.64 -0.95
C ASP A 17 20.21 5.12 0.47
N LEU A 18 19.86 6.37 0.82
CA LEU A 18 20.05 6.92 2.17
C LEU A 18 19.13 6.25 3.20
N TYR A 19 17.89 5.92 2.84
CA TYR A 19 16.97 5.21 3.72
C TYR A 19 17.51 3.83 4.09
N PHE A 20 17.91 3.04 3.09
CA PHE A 20 18.45 1.70 3.32
C PHE A 20 19.79 1.75 4.08
N ALA A 21 20.69 2.67 3.71
CA ALA A 21 21.97 2.82 4.42
C ALA A 21 21.80 3.18 5.90
N LYS A 22 20.78 3.95 6.26
CA LYS A 22 20.58 4.43 7.64
C LYS A 22 19.75 3.49 8.53
N ARG A 23 18.83 2.70 7.95
CA ARG A 23 17.78 2.00 8.72
C ARG A 23 17.76 0.48 8.61
N ASP A 24 18.68 -0.15 7.89
CA ASP A 24 18.66 -1.61 7.68
C ASP A 24 18.54 -2.45 8.96
N ARG A 25 19.25 -2.06 10.03
CA ARG A 25 19.25 -2.82 11.29
C ARG A 25 17.96 -2.60 12.10
N GLU A 26 17.50 -1.36 12.19
CA GLU A 26 16.26 -0.99 12.88
C GLU A 26 15.02 -1.52 12.16
N LEU A 27 15.02 -1.53 10.82
CA LEU A 27 13.94 -2.09 10.02
C LEU A 27 13.78 -3.57 10.35
N LEU A 28 14.85 -4.36 10.21
CA LEU A 28 14.85 -5.80 10.49
C LEU A 28 14.41 -6.12 11.93
N GLN A 29 14.84 -5.32 12.91
CA GLN A 29 14.46 -5.48 14.31
C GLN A 29 13.02 -5.04 14.61
N ALA A 30 12.53 -3.94 14.02
CA ALA A 30 11.16 -3.47 14.18
C ALA A 30 10.14 -4.40 13.51
N MET A 31 10.54 -5.11 12.45
CA MET A 31 9.69 -6.06 11.72
C MET A 31 9.28 -7.29 12.52
N HIS A 32 9.98 -7.58 13.62
CA HIS A 32 9.61 -8.64 14.57
C HIS A 32 8.54 -8.19 15.58
N ARG A 33 8.23 -6.89 15.68
CA ARG A 33 7.11 -6.38 16.50
C ARG A 33 5.91 -6.13 15.61
N GLN A 34 5.11 -7.16 15.38
CA GLN A 34 3.80 -6.95 14.78
C GLN A 34 2.91 -6.17 15.75
N GLN A 35 2.30 -5.09 15.25
CA GLN A 35 1.09 -4.61 15.87
C GLN A 35 -0.03 -5.64 15.66
N VAL A 36 -0.94 -5.64 16.63
CA VAL A 36 -2.10 -6.51 16.80
C VAL A 36 -2.64 -7.05 15.48
N ARG A 37 -2.41 -8.35 15.23
CA ARG A 37 -3.06 -9.05 14.11
C ARG A 37 -4.53 -9.23 14.44
N PRO A 38 -5.43 -9.14 13.44
CA PRO A 38 -6.79 -9.59 13.63
C PRO A 38 -6.80 -11.07 14.05
N LEU A 39 -7.57 -11.42 15.08
CA LEU A 39 -7.74 -12.80 15.52
C LEU A 39 -8.41 -13.64 14.42
N ALA A 40 -8.33 -14.97 14.53
CA ALA A 40 -9.11 -15.86 13.69
C ALA A 40 -10.61 -15.53 13.83
N GLY A 41 -11.32 -15.35 12.71
CA GLY A 41 -12.73 -14.93 12.70
C GLY A 41 -12.97 -13.41 12.65
N GLU A 42 -11.95 -12.57 12.87
CA GLU A 42 -12.11 -11.11 12.69
C GLU A 42 -12.15 -10.71 11.20
N PRO A 43 -12.70 -9.54 10.84
CA PRO A 43 -12.65 -9.06 9.47
C PRO A 43 -11.21 -8.79 9.00
N VAL A 44 -10.97 -8.97 7.70
CA VAL A 44 -9.71 -8.54 7.06
C VAL A 44 -9.59 -7.02 7.10
N VAL A 45 -8.35 -6.52 7.20
CA VAL A 45 -8.07 -5.08 7.32
C VAL A 45 -7.29 -4.60 6.10
N ILE A 46 -7.71 -3.48 5.53
CA ILE A 46 -7.01 -2.82 4.43
C ILE A 46 -6.20 -1.65 4.99
N VAL A 47 -4.91 -1.63 4.74
CA VAL A 47 -4.03 -0.52 5.12
C VAL A 47 -3.43 0.17 3.91
N SER A 48 -3.26 1.48 4.00
CA SER A 48 -2.57 2.28 2.99
C SER A 48 -2.00 3.56 3.59
N GLY A 49 -1.20 4.31 2.83
CA GLY A 49 -0.62 5.57 3.31
C GLY A 49 -1.40 6.83 2.99
N GLY A 50 -2.57 6.70 2.35
CA GLY A 50 -3.52 7.80 2.15
C GLY A 50 -3.12 8.82 1.10
N GLN A 51 -2.10 8.56 0.29
CA GLN A 51 -1.80 9.39 -0.88
C GLN A 51 -2.99 9.38 -1.89
N THR A 52 -3.07 10.36 -2.78
CA THR A 52 -3.98 10.30 -3.93
C THR A 52 -3.71 9.04 -4.79
N GLY A 53 -4.58 8.75 -5.76
CA GLY A 53 -4.42 7.58 -6.62
C GLY A 53 -4.77 6.29 -5.89
N VAL A 54 -3.90 5.29 -5.98
CA VAL A 54 -4.20 3.92 -5.51
C VAL A 54 -4.41 3.84 -3.99
N ASP A 55 -3.65 4.61 -3.22
CA ASP A 55 -3.74 4.57 -1.75
C ASP A 55 -5.15 4.94 -1.26
N ARG A 56 -5.71 6.06 -1.73
CA ARG A 56 -7.10 6.44 -1.42
C ARG A 56 -8.13 5.51 -2.06
N ALA A 57 -7.92 5.05 -3.28
CA ALA A 57 -8.82 4.08 -3.91
C ALA A 57 -8.99 2.81 -3.07
N ALA A 58 -7.92 2.33 -2.44
CA ALA A 58 -7.98 1.19 -1.53
C ALA A 58 -8.79 1.47 -0.26
N LEU A 59 -8.56 2.62 0.37
CA LEU A 59 -9.32 3.02 1.56
C LEU A 59 -10.81 3.19 1.23
N ASP A 60 -11.12 3.88 0.14
CA ASP A 60 -12.49 4.15 -0.30
C ASP A 60 -13.22 2.86 -0.73
N ALA A 61 -12.55 1.94 -1.43
CA ALA A 61 -13.13 0.64 -1.78
C ALA A 61 -13.50 -0.19 -0.54
N ALA A 62 -12.60 -0.23 0.45
CA ALA A 62 -12.81 -0.99 1.67
C ALA A 62 -13.90 -0.37 2.56
N MET A 63 -13.88 0.94 2.75
CA MET A 63 -14.92 1.67 3.49
C MET A 63 -16.30 1.48 2.87
N ALA A 64 -16.41 1.50 1.53
CA ALA A 64 -17.67 1.26 0.82
C ALA A 64 -18.25 -0.15 1.06
N LEU A 65 -17.41 -1.13 1.41
CA LEU A 65 -17.82 -2.50 1.74
C LEU A 65 -17.93 -2.75 3.26
N GLY A 66 -17.76 -1.71 4.08
CA GLY A 66 -17.77 -1.84 5.54
C GLY A 66 -16.56 -2.61 6.10
N LEU A 67 -15.47 -2.73 5.33
CA LEU A 67 -14.25 -3.38 5.80
C LEU A 67 -13.43 -2.39 6.65
N PRO A 68 -12.79 -2.86 7.73
CA PRO A 68 -11.85 -2.04 8.50
C PRO A 68 -10.72 -1.51 7.62
N VAL A 69 -10.44 -0.21 7.78
CA VAL A 69 -9.31 0.46 7.13
C VAL A 69 -8.37 1.09 8.15
N GLY A 70 -7.12 1.31 7.74
CA GLY A 70 -6.13 2.00 8.55
C GLY A 70 -4.83 2.23 7.78
N GLY A 71 -3.72 2.29 8.53
CA GLY A 71 -2.38 2.44 7.98
C GLY A 71 -1.66 3.68 8.50
N TRP A 72 -0.45 3.87 7.97
CA TRP A 72 0.47 4.91 8.38
C TRP A 72 0.57 6.00 7.31
N CYS A 73 0.37 7.25 7.70
CA CYS A 73 0.56 8.43 6.87
C CYS A 73 1.71 9.30 7.41
N PRO A 74 2.27 10.22 6.60
CA PRO A 74 3.30 11.12 7.09
C PRO A 74 2.79 12.03 8.22
N LYS A 75 3.71 12.53 9.06
CA LYS A 75 3.41 13.57 10.05
C LYS A 75 2.70 14.77 9.40
N GLY A 76 1.69 15.32 10.05
CA GLY A 76 0.81 16.34 9.49
C GLY A 76 -0.13 15.83 8.41
N ARG A 77 -0.26 14.50 8.26
CA ARG A 77 -1.13 13.83 7.30
C ARG A 77 -0.90 14.29 5.85
N CYS A 78 0.35 14.53 5.45
CA CYS A 78 0.65 15.11 4.14
C CYS A 78 0.30 14.15 2.99
N ALA A 79 -0.41 14.66 1.99
CA ALA A 79 -0.58 14.07 0.65
C ALA A 79 -0.34 15.16 -0.42
N GLU A 80 -0.35 14.79 -1.70
CA GLU A 80 -0.06 15.75 -2.79
C GLU A 80 -1.14 16.82 -2.97
N ASP A 81 -2.38 16.52 -2.59
CA ASP A 81 -3.55 17.40 -2.66
C ASP A 81 -3.83 18.11 -1.33
N GLY A 82 -2.89 18.06 -0.38
CA GLY A 82 -3.00 18.66 0.94
C GLY A 82 -3.12 17.62 2.06
N PRO A 83 -3.58 18.02 3.25
CA PRO A 83 -3.75 17.10 4.37
C PRO A 83 -4.83 16.04 4.10
N ILE A 84 -4.50 14.78 4.40
CA ILE A 84 -5.41 13.64 4.25
C ILE A 84 -6.62 13.82 5.17
N ALA A 85 -7.82 13.69 4.59
CA ALA A 85 -9.08 13.93 5.29
C ALA A 85 -9.21 13.10 6.59
N PRO A 86 -9.80 13.65 7.67
CA PRO A 86 -9.95 12.96 8.96
C PRO A 86 -10.79 11.67 8.89
N GLN A 87 -11.64 11.53 7.86
CA GLN A 87 -12.45 10.33 7.64
C GLN A 87 -11.62 9.05 7.44
N TYR A 88 -10.36 9.20 7.00
CA TYR A 88 -9.43 8.08 6.90
C TYR A 88 -8.74 7.85 8.26
N PRO A 89 -8.94 6.71 8.94
CA PRO A 89 -8.40 6.43 10.27
C PRO A 89 -6.91 6.04 10.22
N LEU A 90 -6.09 6.90 9.61
CA LEU A 90 -4.65 6.72 9.46
C LEU A 90 -3.91 7.29 10.67
N ARG A 91 -2.82 6.62 11.05
CA ARG A 91 -1.91 7.05 12.12
C ARG A 91 -0.72 7.76 11.52
N GLU A 92 -0.28 8.85 12.14
CA GLU A 92 0.90 9.58 11.69
C GLU A 92 2.19 8.84 12.08
N THR A 93 3.14 8.78 11.16
CA THR A 93 4.53 8.46 11.49
C THR A 93 5.22 9.65 12.17
N PRO A 94 6.34 9.46 12.90
CA PRO A 94 7.08 10.55 13.53
C PRO A 94 7.62 11.61 12.54
N SER A 95 7.91 11.22 11.29
CA SER A 95 8.43 12.08 10.23
C SER A 95 7.41 12.38 9.14
N ARG A 96 7.65 13.47 8.40
CA ARG A 96 6.95 13.82 7.15
C ARG A 96 7.46 13.02 5.93
N ASP A 97 8.50 12.23 6.10
CA ASP A 97 9.12 11.44 5.04
C ASP A 97 8.19 10.32 4.55
N TYR A 98 7.90 10.31 3.25
CA TYR A 98 7.07 9.27 2.63
C TYR A 98 7.72 7.88 2.68
N ALA A 99 9.06 7.78 2.71
CA ALA A 99 9.73 6.49 2.83
C ALA A 99 9.41 5.81 4.17
N GLU A 100 9.35 6.59 5.26
CA GLU A 100 9.04 6.08 6.60
C GLU A 100 7.63 5.48 6.67
N ARG A 101 6.60 6.21 6.24
CA ARG A 101 5.23 5.68 6.20
C ARG A 101 5.10 4.48 5.29
N THR A 102 5.82 4.46 4.17
CA THR A 102 5.81 3.34 3.22
C THR A 102 6.35 2.07 3.88
N ALA A 103 7.47 2.20 4.54
CA ALA A 103 8.08 1.09 5.27
C ALA A 103 7.21 0.58 6.42
N TRP A 104 6.53 1.46 7.15
CA TRP A 104 5.68 1.06 8.28
C TRP A 104 4.42 0.33 7.79
N ASN A 105 3.82 0.76 6.68
CA ASN A 105 2.70 0.03 6.06
C ASN A 105 3.12 -1.36 5.56
N VAL A 106 4.32 -1.51 4.99
CA VAL A 106 4.86 -2.82 4.60
C VAL A 106 5.17 -3.69 5.82
N ARG A 107 5.74 -3.10 6.87
CA ARG A 107 6.12 -3.79 8.12
C ARG A 107 4.91 -4.42 8.81
N ASP A 108 3.84 -3.64 8.94
CA ASP A 108 2.66 -3.96 9.74
C ASP A 108 1.56 -4.68 8.94
N ALA A 109 1.81 -5.02 7.68
CA ALA A 109 0.92 -5.84 6.86
C ALA A 109 1.45 -7.27 6.70
N ASP A 110 0.53 -8.21 6.47
CA ASP A 110 0.88 -9.60 6.15
C ASP A 110 1.36 -9.70 4.69
N ALA A 111 0.79 -8.89 3.81
CA ALA A 111 1.10 -8.86 2.39
C ALA A 111 0.96 -7.45 1.83
N THR A 112 1.60 -7.21 0.67
CA THR A 112 1.45 -5.96 -0.08
C THR A 112 0.92 -6.24 -1.49
N LEU A 113 -0.14 -5.53 -1.87
CA LEU A 113 -0.64 -5.43 -3.24
C LEU A 113 -0.24 -4.08 -3.83
N ILE A 114 0.45 -4.10 -4.97
CA ILE A 114 0.79 -2.90 -5.73
C ILE A 114 0.02 -2.90 -7.05
N LEU A 115 -0.82 -1.87 -7.23
CA LEU A 115 -1.46 -1.58 -8.51
C LEU A 115 -0.70 -0.43 -9.19
N TYR A 116 -0.42 -0.57 -10.47
CA TYR A 116 0.30 0.44 -11.25
C TYR A 116 -0.14 0.43 -12.70
N ARG A 117 0.43 1.31 -13.52
CA ARG A 117 0.25 1.30 -14.97
C ARG A 117 1.61 1.37 -15.66
N ASN A 118 1.85 0.48 -16.61
CA ASN A 118 3.07 0.34 -17.43
C ASN A 118 4.35 -0.03 -16.66
N ALA A 119 4.79 0.81 -15.71
CA ALA A 119 6.04 0.59 -15.00
C ALA A 119 5.97 1.06 -13.54
N LEU A 120 6.57 0.27 -12.65
CA LEU A 120 6.81 0.70 -11.27
C LEU A 120 7.87 1.81 -11.24
N SER A 121 7.58 2.88 -10.53
CA SER A 121 8.49 4.00 -10.30
C SER A 121 8.23 4.64 -8.93
N GLY A 122 9.16 5.48 -8.48
CA GLY A 122 9.08 6.23 -7.23
C GLY A 122 8.63 5.39 -6.04
N GLY A 123 7.67 5.92 -5.27
CA GLY A 123 7.15 5.27 -4.06
C GLY A 123 6.62 3.84 -4.26
N SER A 124 6.05 3.51 -5.43
CA SER A 124 5.59 2.14 -5.72
C SER A 124 6.75 1.17 -5.89
N LEU A 125 7.85 1.61 -6.52
CA LEU A 125 9.07 0.81 -6.63
C LEU A 125 9.74 0.61 -5.27
N LEU A 126 9.83 1.67 -4.45
CA LEU A 126 10.30 1.58 -3.07
C LEU A 126 9.47 0.58 -2.27
N THR A 127 8.15 0.64 -2.38
CA THR A 127 7.24 -0.31 -1.70
C THR A 127 7.56 -1.76 -2.08
N ALA A 128 7.75 -2.04 -3.37
CA ALA A 128 8.11 -3.39 -3.84
C ALA A 128 9.46 -3.86 -3.28
N LYS A 129 10.47 -2.98 -3.24
CA LYS A 129 11.78 -3.27 -2.65
C LYS A 129 11.67 -3.59 -1.17
N LEU A 130 10.93 -2.77 -0.42
CA LEU A 130 10.71 -2.96 1.02
C LEU A 130 9.99 -4.29 1.31
N ALA A 131 8.93 -4.62 0.57
CA ALA A 131 8.19 -5.86 0.75
C ALA A 131 9.06 -7.10 0.49
N ARG A 132 9.84 -7.10 -0.60
CA ARG A 132 10.78 -8.19 -0.91
C ARG A 132 11.84 -8.34 0.17
N ARG A 133 12.44 -7.23 0.59
CA ARG A 133 13.46 -7.22 1.64
C ARG A 133 12.90 -7.70 2.98
N ALA A 134 11.61 -7.49 3.19
CA ALA A 134 10.90 -7.93 4.37
C ALA A 134 10.52 -9.41 4.38
N GLY A 135 10.74 -10.13 3.27
CA GLY A 135 10.20 -11.48 3.11
C GLY A 135 8.67 -11.50 3.16
N ARG A 136 8.00 -10.37 2.88
CA ARG A 136 6.55 -10.27 2.87
C ARG A 136 6.02 -10.65 1.48
N PRO A 137 4.95 -11.47 1.39
CA PRO A 137 4.23 -11.70 0.15
C PRO A 137 3.92 -10.40 -0.58
N LEU A 138 4.31 -10.34 -1.86
CA LEU A 138 4.14 -9.17 -2.71
C LEU A 138 3.41 -9.58 -3.99
N LEU A 139 2.27 -8.94 -4.24
CA LEU A 139 1.52 -9.05 -5.49
C LEU A 139 1.60 -7.74 -6.26
N VAL A 140 2.02 -7.79 -7.52
CA VAL A 140 2.17 -6.62 -8.39
C VAL A 140 1.28 -6.81 -9.62
N ARG A 141 0.47 -5.81 -9.96
CA ARG A 141 -0.50 -5.88 -11.07
C ARG A 141 -0.51 -4.60 -11.89
N ASP A 142 -0.29 -4.76 -13.19
CA ASP A 142 -0.40 -3.68 -14.17
C ASP A 142 -1.86 -3.53 -14.60
N LEU A 143 -2.48 -2.41 -14.25
CA LEU A 143 -3.85 -2.11 -14.61
C LEU A 143 -4.02 -1.79 -16.10
N SER A 144 -2.96 -1.55 -16.86
CA SER A 144 -3.06 -1.44 -18.34
C SER A 144 -3.41 -2.78 -19.00
N GLU A 145 -3.12 -3.89 -18.33
CA GLU A 145 -3.39 -5.26 -18.82
C GLU A 145 -4.73 -5.82 -18.26
N GLY A 146 -5.48 -4.99 -17.53
CA GLY A 146 -6.66 -5.41 -16.79
C GLY A 146 -6.33 -5.93 -15.39
N PHE A 147 -7.36 -6.24 -14.62
CA PHE A 147 -7.21 -6.69 -13.23
C PHE A 147 -8.07 -7.92 -12.92
N ASP A 148 -7.43 -9.07 -12.78
CA ASP A 148 -8.08 -10.31 -12.37
C ASP A 148 -8.23 -10.35 -10.84
N ALA A 149 -9.37 -9.84 -10.37
CA ALA A 149 -9.76 -9.86 -8.97
C ALA A 149 -9.88 -11.29 -8.39
N THR A 150 -10.25 -12.27 -9.20
CA THR A 150 -10.40 -13.67 -8.74
C THR A 150 -9.05 -14.29 -8.43
N SER A 151 -8.07 -14.11 -9.32
CA SER A 151 -6.70 -14.55 -9.10
C SER A 151 -6.07 -13.85 -7.91
N ALA A 152 -6.28 -12.53 -7.77
CA ALA A 152 -5.81 -11.78 -6.61
C ALA A 152 -6.43 -12.27 -5.29
N ALA A 153 -7.75 -12.51 -5.24
CA ALA A 153 -8.43 -13.02 -4.05
C ALA A 153 -7.93 -14.42 -3.66
N ARG A 154 -7.66 -15.28 -4.64
CA ARG A 154 -7.04 -16.59 -4.40
C ARG A 154 -5.66 -16.45 -3.79
N TRP A 155 -4.82 -15.56 -4.33
CA TRP A 155 -3.49 -15.29 -3.80
C TRP A 155 -3.54 -14.79 -2.34
N LEU A 156 -4.46 -13.88 -2.01
CA LEU A 156 -4.65 -13.39 -0.64
C LEU A 156 -5.04 -14.52 0.32
N THR A 157 -5.93 -15.41 -0.13
CA THR A 157 -6.40 -16.56 0.65
C THR A 157 -5.27 -17.56 0.89
N THR A 158 -4.51 -17.92 -0.16
CA THR A 158 -3.38 -18.86 -0.07
C THR A 158 -2.27 -18.36 0.83
N ASN A 159 -2.02 -17.04 0.86
CA ASN A 159 -1.03 -16.43 1.75
C ASN A 159 -1.58 -16.15 3.16
N GLN A 160 -2.80 -16.57 3.48
CA GLN A 160 -3.47 -16.35 4.77
C GLN A 160 -3.43 -14.89 5.22
N VAL A 161 -3.58 -13.97 4.27
CA VAL A 161 -3.52 -12.53 4.53
C VAL A 161 -4.67 -12.13 5.44
N ARG A 162 -4.40 -11.29 6.43
CA ARG A 162 -5.41 -10.68 7.30
C ARG A 162 -5.31 -9.15 7.27
N VAL A 163 -4.09 -8.63 7.15
CA VAL A 163 -3.81 -7.21 6.93
C VAL A 163 -3.15 -7.05 5.56
N LEU A 164 -3.85 -6.40 4.63
CA LEU A 164 -3.35 -6.14 3.28
C LEU A 164 -2.93 -4.67 3.14
N ASN A 165 -1.65 -4.44 2.86
CA ASN A 165 -1.18 -3.13 2.41
C ASN A 165 -1.48 -2.95 0.92
N CYS A 166 -2.19 -1.89 0.57
CA CYS A 166 -2.42 -1.49 -0.82
C CYS A 166 -1.61 -0.23 -1.14
N ALA A 167 -0.86 -0.28 -2.24
CA ALA A 167 -0.01 0.81 -2.69
C ALA A 167 -0.06 0.97 -4.21
N GLY A 168 0.31 2.16 -4.68
CA GLY A 168 0.47 2.44 -6.11
C GLY A 168 0.82 3.90 -6.36
N PRO A 169 0.87 4.33 -7.63
CA PRO A 169 1.20 5.71 -7.95
C PRO A 169 0.11 6.65 -7.44
N ARG A 170 0.56 7.85 -7.08
CA ARG A 170 -0.30 9.02 -6.84
C ARG A 170 -0.99 9.47 -8.13
N GLU A 171 -2.08 10.19 -8.00
CA GLU A 171 -2.91 10.59 -9.14
C GLU A 171 -2.11 11.41 -10.17
N SER A 172 -1.27 12.34 -9.70
CA SER A 172 -0.38 13.10 -10.59
C SER A 172 0.67 12.24 -11.31
N GLY A 173 0.97 11.05 -10.80
CA GLY A 173 1.94 10.11 -11.38
C GLY A 173 1.33 9.16 -12.40
N ALA A 174 0.01 8.95 -12.34
CA ALA A 174 -0.75 8.15 -13.31
C ALA A 174 -2.21 8.63 -13.34
N SER A 175 -2.52 9.56 -14.24
CA SER A 175 -3.87 10.13 -14.35
C SER A 175 -4.94 9.04 -14.57
N GLY A 176 -6.03 9.12 -13.82
CA GLY A 176 -7.13 8.17 -13.81
C GLY A 176 -6.85 6.88 -13.03
N ILE A 177 -5.70 6.75 -12.35
CA ILE A 177 -5.37 5.52 -11.62
C ILE A 177 -6.28 5.31 -10.42
N TYR A 178 -6.72 6.38 -9.74
CA TYR A 178 -7.67 6.27 -8.64
C TYR A 178 -8.94 5.53 -9.07
N ALA A 179 -9.61 6.00 -10.13
CA ALA A 179 -10.88 5.44 -10.57
C ALA A 179 -10.75 3.97 -10.99
N GLN A 180 -9.70 3.65 -11.73
CA GLN A 180 -9.42 2.30 -12.19
C GLN A 180 -9.09 1.35 -11.03
N ALA A 181 -8.27 1.80 -10.08
CA ALA A 181 -7.94 1.03 -8.88
C ALA A 181 -9.17 0.82 -8.00
N LEU A 182 -10.02 1.83 -7.84
CA LEU A 182 -11.23 1.77 -7.02
C LEU A 182 -12.18 0.67 -7.54
N GLU A 183 -12.41 0.62 -8.85
CA GLU A 183 -13.25 -0.40 -9.48
C GLU A 183 -12.69 -1.80 -9.24
N GLY A 184 -11.41 -2.02 -9.55
CA GLY A 184 -10.77 -3.33 -9.37
C GLY A 184 -10.74 -3.78 -7.90
N LEU A 185 -10.41 -2.86 -6.99
CA LEU A 185 -10.29 -3.16 -5.56
C LEU A 185 -11.65 -3.46 -4.91
N LYS A 186 -12.74 -2.80 -5.33
CA LYS A 186 -14.09 -3.17 -4.88
C LYS A 186 -14.42 -4.62 -5.22
N GLY A 187 -14.15 -5.03 -6.45
CA GLY A 187 -14.36 -6.42 -6.89
C GLY A 187 -13.49 -7.42 -6.10
N LEU A 188 -12.21 -7.11 -5.94
CA LEU A 188 -11.29 -7.94 -5.15
C LEU A 188 -11.74 -8.08 -3.70
N PHE A 189 -12.05 -6.98 -3.03
CA PHE A 189 -12.38 -6.98 -1.61
C PHE A 189 -13.69 -7.68 -1.32
N ALA A 190 -14.70 -7.54 -2.18
CA ALA A 190 -15.94 -8.31 -2.08
C ALA A 190 -15.67 -9.82 -2.15
N LEU A 191 -14.96 -10.28 -3.20
CA LEU A 191 -14.60 -11.68 -3.38
C LEU A 191 -13.75 -12.24 -2.23
N TRP A 192 -12.81 -11.44 -1.73
CA TRP A 192 -11.91 -11.87 -0.67
C TRP A 192 -12.61 -11.94 0.69
N ALA A 193 -13.47 -10.95 1.02
CA ALA A 193 -14.21 -10.94 2.27
C ALA A 193 -15.19 -12.12 2.37
N GLU A 194 -15.86 -12.48 1.27
CA GLU A 194 -16.71 -13.67 1.21
C GLU A 194 -15.90 -14.95 1.47
N ARG A 195 -14.74 -15.10 0.83
CA ARG A 195 -13.85 -16.25 1.02
C ARG A 195 -13.30 -16.34 2.44
N ALA A 196 -12.95 -15.20 3.04
CA ALA A 196 -12.44 -15.15 4.40
C ALA A 196 -13.48 -15.62 5.43
N LYS A 197 -14.77 -15.32 5.20
CA LYS A 197 -15.89 -15.83 6.03
C LYS A 197 -16.10 -17.34 5.90
N LEU A 198 -15.83 -17.91 4.73
CA LEU A 198 -15.96 -19.37 4.51
C LEU A 198 -14.83 -20.19 5.16
N LEU A 199 -13.75 -19.53 5.59
CA LEU A 199 -12.56 -20.17 6.16
C LEU A 199 -12.38 -19.91 7.67
N SER A 200 -13.26 -19.11 8.26
CA SER A 200 -13.35 -18.82 9.71
C SER A 200 -14.40 -19.70 10.37
#